data_AF-A0A170X711-F1
#
_entry.id   AF-A0A170X711-F1
#
_cell.length_a   1.000
_cell.length_b   1.000
_cell.length_c   1.000
_cell.angle_alpha   90.00
_cell.angle_beta   90.00
_cell.angle_gamma   90.00
#
_symmetry.space_group_name_H-M   'P 1'
#
loop_
_entity.id
_entity.type
_entity.pdbx_description
1 polymer ?
#
loop_
_entity_poly.entity_id
_entity_poly.type
_entity_poly.pdbx_seq_one_letter_code
_entity_poly.pdbx_strand_id
1 'polypeptide(L)'
;PESGMQITESDVITVYQRLLTSAQNSAITKQYALTSLTKLSTRFHHTETSKIRELIESFGSHVQMELQQRGVEYSQLFGKYSYLRSGLLERMPPLEIQRTNIATHNGNGSQDLEEEDISPQDNQNSNALLVLLGGESGEHDLVAPPAKPSIATNQDLLDLLGGLDSGLEI
;
A
#
# COMPACT_ATOMS: atom_id res chain seq x y z
N PRO A 1 -17.05 38.09 -16.96
CA PRO A 1 -16.76 37.82 -15.53
C PRO A 1 -17.03 36.35 -15.23
N GLU A 2 -15.99 35.53 -15.33
CA GLU A 2 -16.05 34.13 -14.90
C GLU A 2 -16.02 34.15 -13.37
N SER A 3 -17.19 34.09 -12.74
CA SER A 3 -17.31 33.97 -11.30
C SER A 3 -16.61 32.66 -10.91
N GLY A 4 -15.39 32.75 -10.41
CA GLY A 4 -14.62 31.57 -9.98
C GLY A 4 -15.44 30.77 -8.99
N MET A 5 -15.88 29.58 -9.39
CA MET A 5 -16.70 28.70 -8.56
C MET A 5 -15.87 28.32 -7.33
N GLN A 6 -16.28 28.83 -6.16
CA GLN A 6 -15.66 28.43 -4.90
C GLN A 6 -16.11 27.01 -4.57
N ILE A 7 -15.17 26.07 -4.56
CA ILE A 7 -15.42 24.66 -4.22
C ILE A 7 -15.24 24.51 -2.71
N THR A 8 -16.29 24.04 -2.03
CA THR A 8 -16.23 23.78 -0.60
C THR A 8 -15.82 22.33 -0.31
N GLU A 9 -15.30 22.07 0.90
CA GLU A 9 -14.97 20.72 1.38
C GLU A 9 -16.21 19.79 1.33
N SER A 10 -17.39 20.34 1.64
CA SER A 10 -18.65 19.59 1.58
C SER A 10 -18.98 19.14 0.15
N ASP A 11 -18.74 19.98 -0.87
CA ASP A 11 -18.97 19.62 -2.27
C ASP A 11 -18.11 18.42 -2.68
N VAL A 12 -16.85 18.40 -2.23
CA VAL A 12 -15.92 17.29 -2.47
C VAL A 12 -16.46 16.01 -1.83
N ILE A 13 -16.94 16.07 -0.59
CA ILE A 13 -17.52 14.91 0.11
C ILE A 13 -18.77 14.39 -0.62
N THR A 14 -19.63 15.27 -1.12
CA THR A 14 -20.80 14.88 -1.92
C THR A 14 -20.40 14.13 -3.20
N VAL A 15 -19.31 14.53 -3.85
CA VAL A 15 -18.76 13.78 -5.00
C VAL A 15 -18.27 12.41 -4.56
N TYR A 16 -17.53 12.31 -3.45
CA TYR A 16 -17.10 11.01 -2.90
C TYR A 16 -18.26 10.08 -2.58
N GLN A 17 -19.34 10.60 -1.96
CA GLN A 17 -20.53 9.83 -1.66
C GLN A 17 -21.16 9.26 -2.94
N ARG A 18 -21.29 10.06 -4.00
CA ARG A 18 -21.79 9.57 -5.30
C ARG A 18 -20.88 8.51 -5.91
N LEU A 19 -19.56 8.72 -5.85
CA LEU A 19 -18.58 7.78 -6.40
C LEU A 19 -18.62 6.44 -5.66
N LEU A 20 -18.68 6.48 -4.33
CA LEU A 20 -18.68 5.30 -3.46
C LEU A 20 -20.00 4.50 -3.53
N THR A 21 -21.15 5.18 -3.65
CA THR A 21 -22.48 4.53 -3.72
C THR A 21 -22.82 4.05 -5.13
N SER A 22 -22.26 4.64 -6.20
CA SER A 22 -22.57 4.24 -7.57
C SER A 22 -22.24 2.77 -7.84
N ALA A 23 -23.21 2.01 -8.35
CA ALA A 23 -23.03 0.61 -8.73
C ALA A 23 -22.21 0.44 -10.02
N GLN A 24 -22.06 1.50 -10.82
CA GLN A 24 -21.31 1.49 -12.07
C GLN A 24 -19.79 1.59 -11.85
N ASN A 25 -19.36 1.97 -10.64
CA ASN A 25 -17.94 2.08 -10.31
C ASN A 25 -17.37 0.72 -9.90
N SER A 26 -16.22 0.38 -10.47
CA SER A 26 -15.50 -0.84 -10.12
C SER A 26 -15.09 -0.88 -8.64
N ALA A 27 -14.91 -2.08 -8.11
CA ALA A 27 -14.36 -2.32 -6.77
C ALA A 27 -13.06 -1.53 -6.55
N ILE A 28 -12.15 -1.61 -7.52
CA ILE A 28 -10.83 -0.97 -7.48
C ILE A 28 -10.96 0.56 -7.40
N THR A 29 -11.86 1.14 -8.20
CA THR A 29 -12.12 2.59 -8.17
C THR A 29 -12.64 3.02 -6.80
N LYS A 30 -13.56 2.26 -6.21
CA LYS A 30 -14.07 2.53 -4.86
C LYS A 30 -12.99 2.40 -3.80
N GLN A 31 -12.11 1.41 -3.91
CA GLN A 31 -10.97 1.23 -3.01
C GLN A 31 -10.04 2.46 -3.03
N TYR A 32 -9.69 2.95 -4.23
CA TYR A 32 -8.91 4.17 -4.37
C TYR A 32 -9.62 5.38 -3.79
N ALA A 33 -10.92 5.52 -4.05
CA ALA A 33 -11.73 6.61 -3.51
C ALA A 33 -11.82 6.56 -1.97
N LEU A 34 -11.96 5.39 -1.38
CA LEU A 34 -11.99 5.23 0.08
C LEU A 34 -10.64 5.60 0.71
N THR A 35 -9.53 5.19 0.08
CA THR A 35 -8.18 5.57 0.52
C THR A 35 -7.92 7.07 0.35
N SER A 36 -8.32 7.68 -0.76
CA SER A 36 -8.12 9.12 -0.99
C SER A 36 -9.01 9.96 -0.08
N LEU A 37 -10.25 9.53 0.20
CA LEU A 37 -11.13 10.16 1.19
C LEU A 37 -10.50 10.11 2.60
N THR A 38 -9.92 8.96 2.97
CA THR A 38 -9.20 8.81 4.23
C THR A 38 -8.02 9.78 4.31
N LYS A 39 -7.22 9.92 3.23
CA LYS A 39 -6.13 10.92 3.16
C LYS A 39 -6.62 12.36 3.24
N LEU A 40 -7.78 12.66 2.65
CA LEU A 40 -8.34 14.02 2.66
C LEU A 40 -8.75 14.46 4.07
N SER A 41 -9.09 13.50 4.92
CA SER A 41 -9.51 13.76 6.29
C SER A 41 -8.45 14.48 7.16
N THR A 42 -7.15 14.38 6.82
CA THR A 42 -6.07 15.13 7.50
C THR A 42 -5.84 16.52 6.92
N ARG A 43 -6.42 16.81 5.75
CA ARG A 43 -6.30 18.11 5.06
C ARG A 43 -7.51 19.01 5.28
N PHE A 44 -8.68 18.43 5.54
CA PHE A 44 -9.93 19.14 5.80
C PHE A 44 -10.05 19.61 7.24
N HIS A 45 -10.94 20.57 7.45
CA HIS A 45 -11.27 21.06 8.80
C HIS A 45 -11.96 19.96 9.62
N HIS A 46 -11.87 20.08 10.94
CA HIS A 46 -12.39 19.06 11.86
C HIS A 46 -13.91 18.85 11.72
N THR A 47 -14.65 19.86 11.27
CA THR A 47 -16.11 19.82 11.05
C THR A 47 -16.53 18.78 10.01
N GLU A 48 -15.76 18.63 8.93
CA GLU A 48 -16.07 17.71 7.84
C GLU A 48 -15.52 16.29 8.06
N THR A 49 -14.62 16.15 9.04
CA THR A 49 -14.01 14.86 9.41
C THR A 49 -15.08 13.86 9.91
N SER A 50 -16.13 14.32 10.58
CA SER A 50 -17.22 13.46 11.05
C SER A 50 -18.00 12.81 9.90
N LYS A 51 -18.28 13.56 8.82
CA LYS A 51 -18.98 13.03 7.64
C LYS A 51 -18.11 12.00 6.90
N ILE A 52 -16.80 12.26 6.82
CA ILE A 52 -15.84 11.31 6.26
C ILE A 52 -15.83 10.01 7.06
N ARG A 53 -15.82 10.11 8.39
CA ARG A 53 -15.84 8.95 9.28
C ARG A 53 -17.10 8.10 9.09
N GLU A 54 -18.28 8.72 9.10
CA GLU A 54 -19.56 8.02 8.87
C GLU A 54 -19.56 7.29 7.52
N LEU A 55 -19.07 7.95 6.47
CA LEU A 55 -18.98 7.35 5.14
C LEU A 55 -18.03 6.14 5.13
N ILE A 56 -16.91 6.20 5.84
CA ILE A 56 -15.96 5.08 5.97
C ILE A 56 -16.55 3.91 6.78
N GLU A 57 -17.21 4.20 7.90
CA GLU A 57 -17.85 3.20 8.77
C GLU A 57 -18.91 2.38 8.01
N SER A 58 -19.61 2.99 7.06
CA SER A 58 -20.58 2.30 6.20
C SER A 58 -19.99 1.15 5.36
N PHE A 59 -18.68 1.16 5.11
CA PHE A 59 -18.01 0.10 4.35
C PHE A 59 -17.63 -1.12 5.20
N GLY A 60 -17.75 -1.07 6.54
CA GLY A 60 -17.36 -2.17 7.42
C GLY A 60 -18.15 -3.48 7.24
N SER A 61 -19.28 -3.43 6.53
CA SER A 61 -20.12 -4.58 6.17
C SER A 61 -20.29 -4.76 4.66
N HIS A 62 -19.42 -4.15 3.84
CA HIS A 62 -19.51 -4.24 2.39
C HIS A 62 -19.24 -5.67 1.90
N VAL A 63 -19.97 -6.14 0.89
CA VAL A 63 -19.84 -7.50 0.30
C VAL A 63 -18.46 -7.78 -0.30
N GLN A 64 -17.67 -6.74 -0.59
CA GLN A 64 -16.35 -6.89 -1.20
C GLN A 64 -15.31 -6.83 -0.10
N MET A 65 -14.57 -7.93 0.08
CA MET A 65 -13.63 -8.12 1.19
C MET A 65 -12.61 -6.98 1.32
N GLU A 66 -11.99 -6.53 0.22
CA GLU A 66 -11.03 -5.42 0.24
C GLU A 66 -11.62 -4.08 0.70
N LEU A 67 -12.87 -3.77 0.28
CA LEU A 67 -13.57 -2.57 0.73
C LEU A 67 -13.95 -2.68 2.20
N GLN A 68 -14.38 -3.88 2.62
CA GLN A 68 -14.73 -4.17 4.00
C GLN A 68 -13.54 -3.99 4.93
N GLN A 69 -12.42 -4.63 4.60
CA GLN A 69 -11.18 -4.55 5.35
C GLN A 69 -10.74 -3.09 5.52
N ARG A 70 -10.67 -2.33 4.43
CA ARG A 70 -10.34 -0.89 4.49
C ARG A 70 -11.33 -0.10 5.32
N GLY A 71 -12.63 -0.36 5.18
CA GLY A 71 -13.68 0.28 5.99
C GLY A 71 -13.44 0.07 7.49
N VAL A 72 -13.17 -1.17 7.91
CA VAL A 72 -12.91 -1.50 9.32
C VAL A 72 -11.59 -0.88 9.81
N GLU A 73 -10.49 -1.05 9.07
CA GLU A 73 -9.17 -0.52 9.43
C GLU A 73 -9.19 1.01 9.56
N TYR A 74 -9.78 1.69 8.59
CA TYR A 74 -9.90 3.15 8.62
C TYR A 74 -10.84 3.58 9.74
N SER A 75 -11.98 2.92 9.97
CA SER A 75 -12.85 3.25 11.11
C SER A 75 -12.10 3.22 12.45
N GLN A 76 -11.22 2.24 12.63
CA GLN A 76 -10.35 2.16 13.81
C GLN A 76 -9.30 3.27 13.85
N LEU A 77 -8.78 3.70 12.70
CA LEU A 77 -7.91 4.86 12.58
C LEU A 77 -8.61 6.16 12.99
N PHE A 78 -9.89 6.34 12.66
CA PHE A 78 -10.67 7.51 13.11
C PHE A 78 -11.14 7.41 14.57
N GLY A 79 -11.29 6.19 15.09
CA GLY A 79 -11.67 5.91 16.47
C GLY A 79 -10.47 5.84 17.41
N LYS A 80 -10.03 4.61 17.70
CA LYS A 80 -9.02 4.31 18.72
C LYS A 80 -7.65 4.94 18.43
N TYR A 81 -7.30 5.09 17.16
CA TYR A 81 -5.95 5.52 16.73
C TYR A 81 -5.94 6.89 16.04
N SER A 82 -6.88 7.78 16.40
CA SER A 82 -7.03 9.11 15.78
C SER A 82 -5.75 9.96 15.81
N TYR A 83 -4.94 9.80 16.86
CA TYR A 83 -3.65 10.47 17.02
C TYR A 83 -2.58 10.03 16.00
N LEU A 84 -2.67 8.80 15.46
CA LEU A 84 -1.73 8.30 14.45
C LEU A 84 -2.02 8.82 13.04
N ARG A 85 -3.24 9.32 12.82
CA ARG A 85 -3.75 9.67 11.49
C ARG A 85 -2.88 10.70 10.76
N SER A 86 -2.33 11.68 11.48
CA SER A 86 -1.46 12.70 10.87
C SER A 86 -0.11 12.15 10.42
N GLY A 87 0.45 11.17 11.13
CA GLY A 87 1.73 10.55 10.78
C GLY A 87 1.58 9.49 9.69
N LEU A 88 0.56 8.64 9.79
CA LEU A 88 0.33 7.54 8.83
C LEU A 88 -0.14 8.00 7.45
N LEU A 89 -0.78 9.16 7.36
CA LEU A 89 -1.34 9.69 6.11
C LEU A 89 -0.51 10.83 5.51
N GLU A 90 0.79 10.85 5.80
CA GLU A 90 1.73 11.77 5.17
C GLU A 90 1.91 11.49 3.66
N ARG A 91 2.64 12.38 2.98
CA ARG A 91 2.89 12.21 1.55
C ARG A 91 3.83 11.03 1.34
N MET A 92 3.39 10.05 0.55
CA MET A 92 4.24 8.94 0.12
C MET A 92 5.49 9.46 -0.60
N PRO A 93 6.67 8.87 -0.34
CA PRO A 93 7.89 9.19 -1.08
C PRO A 93 7.72 8.98 -2.60
N PRO A 94 8.42 9.78 -3.43
CA PRO A 94 8.44 9.57 -4.88
C PRO A 94 9.13 8.25 -5.21
N LEU A 95 8.73 7.64 -6.33
CA LEU A 95 9.35 6.41 -6.82
C LEU A 95 10.73 6.73 -7.43
N GLU A 96 11.73 5.91 -7.12
CA GLU A 96 13.04 5.97 -7.78
C GLU A 96 12.93 5.39 -9.19
N ILE A 97 13.14 6.23 -10.21
CA ILE A 97 13.14 5.81 -11.60
C ILE A 97 14.56 5.35 -11.92
N GLN A 98 14.81 4.04 -11.87
CA GLN A 98 16.04 3.51 -12.44
C GLN A 98 15.94 3.67 -13.96
N ARG A 99 16.66 4.67 -14.50
CA ARG A 99 16.91 4.76 -15.93
C ARG A 99 17.80 3.58 -16.30
N THR A 100 17.22 2.44 -16.60
CA THR A 100 17.92 1.40 -17.36
C THR A 100 18.35 2.09 -18.65
N ASN A 101 19.65 2.28 -18.82
CA ASN A 101 20.24 2.79 -20.06
C ASN A 101 19.90 1.80 -21.18
N ILE A 102 18.72 1.93 -21.77
CA ILE A 102 18.38 1.36 -23.06
C ILE A 102 19.10 2.25 -24.07
N ALA A 103 20.42 2.09 -24.11
CA ALA A 103 21.26 2.47 -25.23
C ALA A 103 20.97 1.49 -26.37
N THR A 104 19.78 1.59 -26.96
CA THR A 104 19.50 1.07 -28.30
C THR A 104 19.21 2.25 -29.20
N HIS A 105 20.29 2.79 -29.74
CA HIS A 105 20.42 3.33 -31.10
C HIS A 105 19.12 3.28 -31.93
N ASN A 106 18.46 4.44 -32.12
CA ASN A 106 18.04 4.98 -33.42
C ASN A 106 17.16 6.24 -33.27
N GLY A 107 17.71 7.39 -33.69
CA GLY A 107 16.97 8.38 -34.50
C GLY A 107 16.13 9.45 -33.81
N ASN A 108 16.76 10.61 -33.59
CA ASN A 108 16.23 11.96 -33.87
C ASN A 108 15.33 12.66 -32.83
N GLY A 109 15.83 13.80 -32.30
CA GLY A 109 14.98 14.96 -32.03
C GLY A 109 14.92 15.46 -30.58
N SER A 110 16.02 16.03 -30.11
CA SER A 110 16.13 17.25 -29.28
C SER A 110 15.05 17.58 -28.24
N GLN A 111 15.44 17.59 -26.96
CA GLN A 111 15.09 18.67 -26.03
C GLN A 111 16.17 18.78 -24.96
N ASP A 112 16.93 19.86 -25.06
CA ASP A 112 17.93 20.32 -24.10
C ASP A 112 17.31 20.45 -22.71
N LEU A 113 17.89 19.78 -21.73
CA LEU A 113 17.76 20.14 -20.33
C LEU A 113 19.17 20.37 -19.81
N GLU A 114 19.48 21.66 -19.67
CA GLU A 114 20.74 22.19 -19.16
C GLU A 114 21.05 21.58 -17.77
N GLU A 115 22.29 21.14 -17.64
CA GLU A 115 22.88 20.58 -16.43
C GLU A 115 23.13 21.70 -15.41
N GLU A 116 22.51 21.62 -14.22
CA GLU A 116 23.09 22.25 -13.03
C GLU A 116 23.80 21.20 -12.19
N ASP A 117 25.09 21.49 -12.01
CA ASP A 117 26.13 20.80 -11.25
C ASP A 117 25.78 20.65 -9.76
N ILE A 118 25.76 19.40 -9.27
CA ILE A 118 26.05 19.09 -7.86
C ILE A 118 26.99 17.87 -7.78
N SER A 119 28.22 18.16 -7.39
CA SER A 119 29.32 17.21 -7.17
C SER A 119 29.03 16.09 -6.14
N PRO A 120 29.79 14.98 -6.18
CA PRO A 120 29.45 13.70 -5.54
C PRO A 120 30.07 13.55 -4.15
N GLN A 121 29.30 13.08 -3.16
CA GLN A 121 29.91 12.51 -1.96
C GLN A 121 29.03 11.46 -1.25
N ASP A 122 29.68 10.32 -1.01
CA ASP A 122 29.37 9.23 -0.07
C ASP A 122 28.45 8.08 -0.52
N ASN A 123 28.96 7.26 -1.45
CA ASN A 123 28.38 5.98 -1.87
C ASN A 123 29.08 4.76 -1.23
N GLN A 124 29.33 4.79 0.09
CA GLN A 124 29.90 3.63 0.80
C GLN A 124 28.86 2.75 1.50
N ASN A 125 27.64 3.23 1.71
CA ASN A 125 26.62 2.50 2.48
C ASN A 125 25.73 1.58 1.63
N SER A 126 25.70 1.77 0.31
CA SER A 126 24.83 1.01 -0.61
C SER A 126 25.25 -0.46 -0.74
N ASN A 127 26.54 -0.76 -0.52
CA ASN A 127 27.06 -2.13 -0.59
C ASN A 127 26.74 -2.96 0.66
N ALA A 128 26.56 -2.32 1.83
CA ALA A 128 26.30 -3.03 3.08
C ALA A 128 24.88 -3.62 3.15
N LEU A 129 23.90 -2.93 2.57
CA LEU A 129 22.51 -3.42 2.54
C LEU A 129 22.31 -4.54 1.50
N LEU A 130 23.05 -4.51 0.40
CA LEU A 130 23.03 -5.56 -0.63
C LEU A 130 23.60 -6.89 -0.13
N VAL A 131 24.62 -6.83 0.73
CA VAL A 131 25.19 -7.99 1.44
C VAL A 131 24.21 -8.56 2.47
N LEU A 132 23.45 -7.70 3.17
CA LEU A 132 22.46 -8.13 4.18
C LEU A 132 21.20 -8.76 3.55
N LEU A 133 20.84 -8.35 2.32
CA LEU A 133 19.64 -8.82 1.61
C LEU A 133 19.89 -10.05 0.71
N GLY A 134 21.00 -10.77 0.91
CA GLY A 134 21.18 -12.11 0.35
C GLY A 134 21.17 -12.19 -1.19
N GLY A 135 21.71 -11.19 -1.88
CA GLY A 135 21.92 -11.25 -3.33
C GLY A 135 23.04 -12.23 -3.67
N GLU A 136 22.68 -13.40 -4.20
CA GLU A 136 23.63 -14.37 -4.74
C GLU A 136 24.38 -13.79 -5.95
N SER A 137 25.70 -13.78 -5.89
CA SER A 137 26.58 -13.72 -7.06
C SER A 137 27.96 -14.24 -6.65
N GLY A 138 28.21 -15.52 -6.93
CA GLY A 138 29.51 -16.10 -7.28
C GLY A 138 30.73 -15.81 -6.40
N GLU A 139 31.08 -16.83 -5.59
CA GLU A 139 32.45 -17.25 -5.23
C GLU A 139 33.38 -16.24 -4.52
N HIS A 140 33.39 -16.29 -3.18
CA HIS A 140 34.67 -16.45 -2.47
C HIS A 140 34.48 -17.23 -1.17
N ASP A 141 35.34 -18.22 -1.00
CA ASP A 141 35.45 -19.22 0.07
C ASP A 141 35.58 -18.58 1.47
N LEU A 142 34.92 -19.19 2.47
CA LEU A 142 35.55 -19.76 3.68
C LEU A 142 34.54 -19.95 4.85
N VAL A 143 34.56 -21.17 5.40
CA VAL A 143 33.92 -21.72 6.63
C VAL A 143 32.63 -22.52 6.40
N ALA A 144 32.80 -23.85 6.38
CA ALA A 144 31.75 -24.87 6.36
C ALA A 144 30.94 -24.96 7.67
N PRO A 145 29.61 -25.14 7.62
CA PRO A 145 28.79 -25.48 8.79
C PRO A 145 28.56 -27.00 8.95
N PRO A 146 28.31 -27.50 10.18
CA PRO A 146 28.16 -28.92 10.50
C PRO A 146 26.78 -29.50 10.10
N ALA A 147 26.73 -30.84 10.08
CA ALA A 147 25.70 -31.75 9.55
C ALA A 147 24.21 -31.40 9.79
N LYS A 148 23.40 -31.68 8.75
CA LYS A 148 21.93 -31.61 8.71
C LYS A 148 21.28 -32.78 9.48
N PRO A 149 20.19 -32.57 10.26
CA PRO A 149 19.18 -33.60 10.46
C PRO A 149 18.10 -33.53 9.38
N SER A 150 17.56 -34.70 9.06
CA SER A 150 16.75 -35.06 7.90
C SER A 150 15.25 -34.74 8.01
N ILE A 151 14.70 -34.22 6.91
CA ILE A 151 13.38 -34.50 6.28
C ILE A 151 12.15 -34.58 7.22
N ALA A 152 11.26 -33.59 7.15
CA ALA A 152 9.86 -33.73 7.54
C ALA A 152 9.02 -34.00 6.29
N THR A 153 8.45 -35.20 6.25
CA THR A 153 7.64 -35.78 5.18
C THR A 153 6.18 -35.34 5.33
N ASN A 154 5.42 -35.26 4.23
CA ASN A 154 3.97 -34.95 4.13
C ASN A 154 3.04 -35.91 4.94
N GLN A 155 3.58 -36.76 5.81
CA GLN A 155 2.85 -37.75 6.61
C GLN A 155 2.23 -37.11 7.86
N ASP A 156 2.86 -36.09 8.45
CA ASP A 156 2.37 -35.44 9.68
C ASP A 156 1.10 -34.60 9.45
N LEU A 157 0.87 -34.15 8.20
CA LEU A 157 -0.37 -33.46 7.82
C LEU A 157 -1.56 -34.42 7.68
N LEU A 158 -1.31 -35.71 7.41
CA LEU A 158 -2.36 -36.73 7.31
C LEU A 158 -2.80 -37.25 8.68
N ASP A 159 -1.91 -37.22 9.68
CA ASP A 159 -2.21 -37.61 11.06
C ASP A 159 -3.12 -36.59 11.77
N LEU A 160 -2.97 -35.30 11.45
CA LEU A 160 -3.78 -34.23 12.04
C LEU A 160 -5.23 -34.19 11.50
N LEU A 161 -5.49 -34.77 10.32
CA LEU A 161 -6.79 -34.69 9.64
C LEU A 161 -7.64 -35.98 9.81
N GLY A 162 -7.09 -37.05 10.40
CA GLY A 162 -7.75 -38.35 10.54
C GLY A 162 -8.53 -38.58 11.84
N GLY A 163 -8.60 -37.60 12.74
CA GLY A 163 -9.09 -37.80 14.12
C GLY A 163 -10.55 -37.40 14.41
N LEU A 164 -11.39 -37.10 13.42
CA LEU A 164 -12.75 -36.55 13.63
C LEU A 164 -13.92 -37.42 13.13
N ASP A 165 -13.73 -38.72 12.92
CA ASP A 165 -14.85 -39.63 12.61
C ASP A 165 -14.71 -41.00 13.28
N SER A 166 -15.25 -41.13 14.49
CA SER A 166 -15.84 -42.37 15.04
C SER A 166 -16.24 -42.14 16.51
N GLY A 167 -17.48 -41.70 16.72
CA GLY A 167 -18.00 -41.48 18.07
C GLY A 167 -19.46 -41.05 18.13
N LEU A 168 -20.35 -41.72 17.38
CA LEU A 168 -21.79 -41.64 17.60
C LEU A 168 -22.42 -43.03 17.47
N GLU A 169 -22.31 -43.81 18.55
CA GLU A 169 -23.30 -44.85 18.88
C GLU A 169 -24.13 -44.31 20.06
N ILE A 170 -25.39 -43.95 19.79
CA ILE A 170 -26.65 -44.41 20.43
C ILE A 170 -27.72 -44.30 19.35
#